data_AF-A0A3P3U405-F1
#
_entry.id   AF-A0A3P3U405-F1
#
_cell.length_a   1.000
_cell.length_b   1.000
_cell.length_c   1.000
_cell.angle_alpha   90.00
_cell.angle_beta   90.00
_cell.angle_gamma   90.00
#
_symmetry.space_group_name_H-M   'P 1'
#
loop_
_entity.id
_entity.type
_entity.pdbx_description
1 polymer ?
#
loop_
_entity_poly.entity_id
_entity_poly.type
_entity_poly.pdbx_seq_one_letter_code
_entity_poly.pdbx_strand_id
1 'polypeptide(L)'
;METNQEFNLEQICMEMISSSGTARGLLLEAMDYVKPKNEEKIRELFEEANSLLRRAHRSQTSLMTGESNGQKVEMSVLVVHAQDHLMTTLTIRDLVEKLTEVL
;
A
#
# COMPACT_ATOMS: atom_id res chain seq x y z
N MET A 1 -14.66 -32.21 3.60
CA MET A 1 -15.42 -31.19 2.85
C MET A 1 -14.67 -29.89 3.08
N GLU A 2 -13.60 -29.68 2.30
CA GLU A 2 -12.78 -28.48 2.42
C GLU A 2 -13.52 -27.34 1.75
N THR A 3 -13.84 -26.32 2.54
CA THR A 3 -14.45 -25.09 2.06
C THR A 3 -13.45 -24.42 1.11
N ASN A 4 -13.68 -24.53 -0.20
CA ASN A 4 -13.11 -23.61 -1.18
C ASN A 4 -13.59 -22.20 -0.83
N GLN A 5 -12.83 -21.48 0.00
CA GLN A 5 -12.96 -20.03 0.07
C GLN A 5 -12.41 -19.47 -1.24
N GLU A 6 -13.33 -19.17 -2.15
CA GLU A 6 -13.05 -18.40 -3.34
C GLU A 6 -12.50 -17.04 -2.89
N PHE A 7 -11.33 -16.65 -3.40
CA PHE A 7 -10.79 -15.32 -3.14
C PHE A 7 -11.82 -14.29 -3.63
N ASN A 8 -12.31 -13.41 -2.74
CA ASN A 8 -12.97 -12.20 -3.21
C ASN A 8 -11.89 -11.23 -3.71
N LEU A 9 -11.43 -11.49 -4.94
CA LEU A 9 -10.33 -10.77 -5.57
C LEU A 9 -10.67 -9.28 -5.72
N GLU A 10 -11.93 -8.95 -6.03
CA GLU A 10 -12.40 -7.57 -6.10
C GLU A 10 -12.28 -6.85 -4.75
N GLN A 11 -12.73 -7.48 -3.66
CA GLN A 11 -12.62 -6.91 -2.32
C GLN A 11 -11.15 -6.69 -1.93
N ILE A 12 -10.27 -7.65 -2.22
CA ILE A 12 -8.83 -7.53 -1.98
C ILE A 12 -8.25 -6.35 -2.77
N CYS A 13 -8.59 -6.24 -4.06
CA CYS A 13 -8.13 -5.15 -4.89
C CYS A 13 -8.62 -3.80 -4.36
N MET A 14 -9.89 -3.69 -3.97
CA MET A 14 -10.44 -2.46 -3.41
C MET A 14 -9.80 -2.07 -2.07
N GLU A 15 -9.50 -3.04 -1.20
CA GLU A 15 -8.75 -2.79 0.04
C GLU A 15 -7.32 -2.30 -0.24
N MET A 16 -6.64 -2.91 -1.21
CA MET A 16 -5.30 -2.51 -1.64
C MET A 16 -5.30 -1.09 -2.22
N ILE A 17 -6.23 -0.78 -3.14
CA ILE A 17 -6.37 0.54 -3.76
C ILE A 17 -6.66 1.59 -2.70
N SER A 18 -7.65 1.35 -1.84
CA SER A 18 -8.06 2.28 -0.79
C SER A 18 -6.92 2.55 0.20
N SER A 19 -6.30 1.50 0.74
CA SER A 19 -5.21 1.63 1.72
C SER A 19 -4.00 2.33 1.11
N SER A 20 -3.63 1.99 -0.13
CA SER A 20 -2.50 2.62 -0.83
C SER A 20 -2.80 4.07 -1.19
N GLY A 21 -4.02 4.38 -1.63
CA GLY A 21 -4.46 5.73 -1.94
C GLY A 21 -4.41 6.66 -0.72
N THR A 22 -4.93 6.21 0.43
CA THR A 22 -4.85 6.96 1.67
C THR A 22 -3.41 7.13 2.13
N ALA A 23 -2.59 6.06 2.11
CA ALA A 23 -1.18 6.16 2.47
C ALA A 23 -0.42 7.16 1.58
N ARG A 24 -0.69 7.17 0.27
CA ARG A 24 -0.11 8.14 -0.67
C ARG A 24 -0.47 9.57 -0.28
N GLY A 25 -1.72 9.83 0.10
CA GLY A 25 -2.16 11.13 0.60
C GLY A 25 -1.37 11.58 1.82
N LEU A 26 -1.27 10.73 2.84
CA LEU A 26 -0.53 11.01 4.08
C LEU A 26 0.96 11.28 3.84
N LEU A 27 1.60 10.54 2.94
CA LEU A 27 3.01 10.74 2.59
C LEU A 27 3.24 12.07 1.89
N LEU A 28 2.34 12.46 0.99
CA LEU A 28 2.42 13.76 0.33
C LEU A 28 2.12 14.90 1.31
N GLU A 29 1.19 14.71 2.24
CA GLU A 29 0.92 15.66 3.33
C GLU A 29 2.15 15.82 4.24
N ALA A 30 2.91 14.76 4.52
CA ALA A 30 4.12 14.85 5.34
C ALA A 30 5.16 15.84 4.76
N MET A 31 5.22 15.98 3.42
CA MET A 31 6.12 16.93 2.77
C MET A 31 5.79 18.39 3.09
N ASP A 32 4.53 18.71 3.39
CA ASP A 32 4.12 20.08 3.77
C ASP A 32 4.70 20.50 5.13
N TYR A 33 5.06 19.52 5.97
CA TYR A 33 5.62 19.71 7.31
C TYR A 33 7.15 19.71 7.36
N VAL A 34 7.83 19.42 6.24
CA VAL A 34 9.30 19.43 6.13
C VAL A 34 9.88 20.83 6.33
N LYS A 35 9.41 21.83 5.58
CA LYS A 35 9.87 23.23 5.70
C LYS A 35 9.65 23.84 7.09
N PRO A 36 8.47 23.70 7.73
CA PRO A 36 8.29 24.19 9.10
C PRO A 36 9.05 23.36 10.15
N LYS A 37 9.75 22.29 9.74
CA LYS A 37 10.51 21.38 10.61
C LYS A 37 9.67 20.76 11.71
N ASN A 38 8.42 20.41 11.40
CA ASN A 38 7.54 19.74 12.34
C ASN A 38 7.76 18.21 12.26
N GLU A 39 8.86 17.76 12.87
CA GLU A 39 9.26 16.34 12.86
C GLU A 39 8.23 15.41 13.52
N GLU A 40 7.49 15.90 14.51
CA GLU A 40 6.43 15.15 15.18
C GLU A 40 5.31 14.82 14.19
N LYS A 41 4.83 15.83 13.46
CA LYS A 41 3.75 15.61 12.48
C LYS A 41 4.18 14.75 11.31
N ILE A 42 5.42 14.92 10.82
CA ILE A 42 5.99 14.04 9.80
C ILE A 42 5.95 12.59 10.29
N ARG A 43 6.43 12.33 11.51
CA ARG A 43 6.45 10.98 12.08
C ARG A 43 5.06 10.38 12.22
N GLU A 44 4.10 11.14 12.73
CA GLU A 44 2.70 10.73 12.87
C GLU A 44 2.11 10.27 11.53
N LEU A 45 2.27 11.09 10.48
CA LEU A 45 1.77 10.79 9.13
C LEU A 45 2.45 9.56 8.52
N PHE A 46 3.76 9.41 8.73
CA PHE A 46 4.52 8.23 8.29
C PHE A 46 4.08 6.96 9.01
N GLU A 47 3.83 7.01 10.31
CA GLU A 47 3.35 5.85 11.08
C GLU A 47 1.99 5.37 10.57
N GLU A 48 1.06 6.30 10.33
CA GLU A 48 -0.26 5.99 9.79
C GLU A 48 -0.17 5.43 8.36
N ALA A 49 0.60 6.09 7.48
CA ALA A 49 0.84 5.63 6.11
C ALA A 49 1.46 4.21 6.09
N ASN A 50 2.46 3.95 6.93
CA ASN A 50 3.11 2.66 7.03
C ASN A 50 2.17 1.57 7.57
N SER A 51 1.23 1.91 8.46
CA SER A 51 0.20 0.99 8.92
C SER A 51 -0.70 0.52 7.77
N LEU A 52 -1.17 1.47 6.94
CA LEU A 52 -1.99 1.21 5.77
C LEU A 52 -1.24 0.41 4.69
N LEU A 53 0.02 0.78 4.41
CA LEU A 53 0.87 0.08 3.45
C LEU A 53 1.17 -1.36 3.89
N ARG A 54 1.42 -1.59 5.18
CA ARG A 54 1.57 -2.96 5.72
C ARG A 54 0.31 -3.79 5.51
N ARG A 55 -0.88 -3.19 5.63
CA ARG A 55 -2.14 -3.90 5.35
C ARG A 55 -2.25 -4.27 3.87
N ALA A 56 -2.06 -3.31 2.96
CA ALA A 56 -2.11 -3.57 1.52
C ALA A 56 -1.05 -4.58 1.06
N HIS A 57 0.18 -4.48 1.59
CA HIS A 57 1.28 -5.39 1.28
C HIS A 57 1.00 -6.82 1.75
N ARG A 58 0.34 -7.01 2.90
CA ARG A 58 -0.12 -8.34 3.32
C ARG A 58 -1.09 -8.95 2.31
N SER A 59 -2.04 -8.16 1.80
CA SER A 59 -2.97 -8.62 0.76
C SER A 59 -2.24 -9.01 -0.53
N GLN A 60 -1.29 -8.20 -0.99
CA GLN A 60 -0.43 -8.54 -2.14
C GLN A 60 0.36 -9.84 -1.90
N THR A 61 0.94 -10.00 -0.70
CA THR A 61 1.70 -11.20 -0.33
C THR A 61 0.82 -12.45 -0.34
N SER A 62 -0.41 -12.34 0.16
CA SER A 62 -1.39 -13.44 0.14
C SER A 62 -1.74 -13.86 -1.30
N LEU A 63 -1.92 -12.90 -2.22
CA LEU A 63 -2.17 -13.20 -3.63
C LEU A 63 -0.98 -13.95 -4.27
N MET A 64 0.25 -13.46 -4.07
CA MET A 64 1.47 -14.12 -4.59
C MET A 64 1.68 -15.52 -3.99
N THR A 65 1.40 -15.68 -2.70
CA THR A 65 1.52 -16.97 -2.00
C THR A 65 0.47 -17.97 -2.50
N GLY A 66 -0.77 -17.52 -2.69
CA GLY A 66 -1.83 -18.34 -3.26
C GLY A 66 -1.50 -18.81 -4.67
N GLU A 67 -1.03 -17.90 -5.53
CA GLU A 67 -0.59 -18.21 -6.89
C GLU A 67 0.54 -19.25 -6.90
N SER A 68 1.55 -19.06 -6.03
CA SER A 68 2.67 -20.00 -5.89
C SER A 68 2.25 -21.39 -5.40
N ASN A 69 1.17 -21.48 -4.63
CA ASN A 69 0.57 -22.74 -4.17
C ASN A 69 -0.40 -23.36 -5.19
N GLY A 70 -0.46 -22.83 -6.42
CA GLY A 70 -1.30 -23.35 -7.50
C GLY A 70 -2.73 -22.83 -7.52
N GLN A 71 -3.08 -21.85 -6.69
CA GLN A 71 -4.37 -21.17 -6.79
C GLN A 71 -4.34 -20.20 -7.97
N LYS A 72 -5.19 -20.40 -8.96
CA LYS A 72 -5.23 -19.53 -10.13
C LYS A 72 -5.75 -18.15 -9.73
N VAL A 73 -4.92 -17.12 -9.88
CA VAL A 73 -5.35 -15.72 -9.78
C VAL A 73 -5.78 -15.26 -11.17
N GLU A 74 -7.04 -14.84 -11.31
CA GLU A 74 -7.53 -14.30 -12.58
C GLU A 74 -7.05 -12.86 -12.75
N MET A 75 -6.10 -12.67 -13.67
CA MET A 75 -5.58 -11.34 -13.97
C MET A 75 -6.64 -10.49 -14.67
N SER A 76 -6.94 -9.33 -14.07
CA SER A 76 -7.83 -8.31 -14.61
C SER A 76 -7.17 -6.92 -14.51
N VAL A 77 -7.73 -5.93 -15.21
CA VAL A 77 -7.29 -4.53 -15.10
C VAL A 77 -7.33 -4.05 -13.65
N LEU A 78 -8.34 -4.48 -12.88
CA LEU A 78 -8.48 -4.12 -11.48
C LEU A 78 -7.33 -4.68 -10.62
N VAL A 79 -6.90 -5.93 -10.87
CA VAL A 79 -5.78 -6.55 -10.15
C VAL A 79 -4.47 -5.83 -10.46
N VAL A 80 -4.21 -5.55 -11.74
CA VAL A 80 -3.02 -4.78 -12.15
C VAL A 80 -3.04 -3.41 -11.48
N HIS A 81 -4.16 -2.70 -11.55
CA HIS A 81 -4.32 -1.38 -10.97
C HIS A 81 -4.12 -1.35 -9.45
N ALA A 82 -4.60 -2.37 -8.73
CA ALA A 82 -4.39 -2.51 -7.29
C ALA A 82 -2.91 -2.71 -6.94
N GLN A 83 -2.18 -3.53 -7.71
CA GLN A 83 -0.74 -3.70 -7.53
C GLN A 83 0.04 -2.42 -7.88
N ASP A 84 -0.32 -1.74 -8.96
CA ASP A 84 0.30 -0.46 -9.36
C ASP A 84 0.13 0.60 -8.25
N HIS A 85 -1.07 0.71 -7.68
CA HIS A 85 -1.32 1.62 -6.56
C HIS A 85 -0.40 1.35 -5.37
N LEU A 86 -0.23 0.08 -4.99
CA LEU A 86 0.64 -0.27 -3.86
C LEU A 86 2.12 0.00 -4.17
N MET A 87 2.63 -0.52 -5.29
CA MET A 87 4.06 -0.43 -5.60
C MET A 87 4.52 0.99 -5.86
N THR A 88 3.71 1.80 -6.56
CA THR A 88 4.01 3.23 -6.75
C THR A 88 3.95 4.00 -5.42
N THR A 89 3.03 3.67 -4.52
CA THR A 89 2.95 4.32 -3.21
C THR A 89 4.13 3.94 -2.31
N LEU A 90 4.59 2.68 -2.35
CA LEU A 90 5.81 2.25 -1.65
C LEU A 90 7.02 3.03 -2.16
N THR A 91 7.13 3.21 -3.47
CA THR A 91 8.20 4.01 -4.07
C THR A 91 8.12 5.48 -3.61
N ILE A 92 6.91 6.06 -3.58
CA ILE A 92 6.70 7.42 -3.06
C ILE A 92 7.11 7.50 -1.59
N ARG A 93 6.78 6.49 -0.77
CA ARG A 93 7.17 6.46 0.64
C ARG A 93 8.68 6.55 0.78
N ASP A 94 9.41 5.69 0.08
CA ASP A 94 10.87 5.63 0.16
C ASP A 94 11.51 6.95 -0.32
N LEU A 95 10.94 7.57 -1.36
CA LEU A 95 11.39 8.86 -1.85
C LEU A 95 11.10 9.98 -0.86
N VAL A 96 9.90 10.06 -0.29
CA VAL A 96 9.53 11.08 0.68
C VAL A 96 10.39 10.96 1.94
N GLU A 97 10.65 9.74 2.42
CA GLU A 97 11.56 9.49 3.55
C GLU A 97 12.94 10.06 3.26
N LYS A 98 13.51 9.75 2.09
CA LYS A 98 14.83 10.29 1.70
C LYS A 98 14.84 11.79 1.47
N LEU A 99 13.75 12.37 0.98
CA LEU A 99 13.62 13.81 0.83
C LEU A 99 13.56 14.52 2.19
N THR A 100 12.90 13.92 3.19
CA THR A 100 12.85 14.49 4.54
C THR A 100 14.21 14.48 5.26
N GLU A 101 15.14 13.59 4.87
CA GLU A 101 16.50 13.56 5.42
C GLU A 101 17.39 14.70 4.87
N VAL A 102 17.10 15.22 3.67
CA VAL A 102 17.98 16.15 2.95
C VAL A 102 17.45 17.58 2.82
N LEU A 103 16.15 17.81 3.06
CA LEU A 103 15.48 19.11 2.98
C LEU A 103 15.35 19.78 4.36
#